data_AF-A0A7W0ZY56-F1
#
_entry.id   AF-A0A7W0ZY56-F1
#
_cell.length_a   1.000
_cell.length_b   1.000
_cell.length_c   1.000
_cell.angle_alpha   90.00
_cell.angle_beta   90.00
_cell.angle_gamma   90.00
#
_symmetry.space_group_name_H-M   'P 1'
#
loop_
_entity.id
_entity.type
_entity.pdbx_description
1 polymer ?
#
loop_
_entity_poly.entity_id
_entity_poly.type
_entity_poly.pdbx_seq_one_letter_code
_entity_poly.pdbx_strand_id
1 'polypeptide(L)'
;MKGIVLGLLLALLVAGCIVKRLNSRHLTGTCDGACAHYIACKPGHPEADRARCVQECPQVFSDRDSIMGYESLACADAVEYVDGSAKKTAGTPAVVQ
;
A
#
# COMPACT_ATOMS: atom_id res chain seq x y z
N MET A 1 -6.36 36.35 19.81
CA MET A 1 -5.65 35.73 18.66
C MET A 1 -4.73 34.55 19.04
N LYS A 2 -4.26 34.40 20.29
CA LYS A 2 -3.36 33.30 20.70
C LYS A 2 -4.03 31.93 20.91
N GLY A 3 -5.33 31.89 21.23
CA GLY A 3 -6.06 30.63 21.48
C GLY A 3 -6.44 29.85 20.22
N ILE A 4 -6.59 30.53 19.07
CA ILE A 4 -7.02 29.90 17.82
C ILE A 4 -5.89 29.05 17.22
N VAL A 5 -4.64 29.53 17.33
CA VAL A 5 -3.45 28.82 16.82
C VAL A 5 -3.21 27.51 17.59
N LEU A 6 -3.47 27.49 18.91
CA LEU A 6 -3.28 26.29 19.73
C LEU A 6 -4.33 25.20 19.43
N GLY A 7 -5.58 25.59 19.15
CA GLY A 7 -6.65 24.65 18.83
C GLY A 7 -6.45 23.93 17.48
N LEU A 8 -5.91 24.65 16.48
CA LEU A 8 -5.61 24.08 15.17
C LEU A 8 -4.47 23.04 15.21
N LEU A 9 -3.43 23.28 16.02
CA LEU A 9 -2.33 22.34 16.19
C LEU A 9 -2.76 21.04 16.88
N LEU A 10 -3.66 21.11 17.87
CA LEU A 10 -4.21 19.92 18.53
C LEU A 10 -5.09 19.09 17.59
N ALA A 11 -5.90 19.73 16.75
CA ALA A 11 -6.79 19.02 15.82
C ALA A 11 -6.02 18.20 14.77
N LEU A 12 -4.87 18.71 14.30
CA LEU A 12 -3.99 18.00 13.35
C LEU A 12 -3.36 16.73 13.95
N LEU A 13 -3.01 16.74 15.25
CA LEU A 13 -2.44 15.58 15.94
C LEU A 13 -3.49 14.47 16.16
N VAL A 14 -4.73 14.84 16.48
CA VAL A 14 -5.81 13.86 16.74
C VAL A 14 -6.29 13.22 15.42
N ALA A 15 -6.34 13.97 14.33
CA ALA A 15 -6.69 13.44 13.01
C ALA A 15 -5.68 12.38 12.52
N GLY A 16 -4.38 12.59 12.72
CA GLY A 16 -3.34 11.63 12.31
C GLY A 16 -3.34 10.30 13.10
N CYS A 17 -3.71 10.34 14.38
CA CYS A 17 -3.70 9.16 15.24
C CYS A 17 -4.90 8.22 15.04
N ILE A 18 -6.07 8.74 14.68
CA ILE A 18 -7.28 7.94 14.50
C ILE A 18 -7.18 7.07 13.23
N VAL A 19 -6.59 7.59 12.16
CA VAL A 19 -6.33 6.83 10.92
C VAL A 19 -5.29 5.73 11.17
N LYS A 20 -4.31 5.98 12.04
CA LYS A 20 -3.26 5.01 12.37
C LYS A 20 -3.75 3.85 13.25
N ARG A 21 -4.74 4.07 14.12
CA ARG A 21 -5.25 3.04 15.05
C ARG A 21 -6.19 2.02 14.42
N LEU A 22 -6.93 2.39 13.38
CA LEU A 22 -7.84 1.47 12.66
C LEU A 22 -7.09 0.50 11.74
N ASN A 23 -5.80 0.71 11.49
CA ASN A 23 -5.02 -0.04 10.53
C ASN A 23 -4.05 -1.05 11.17
N SER A 24 -4.39 -1.58 12.35
CA SER A 24 -3.71 -2.75 12.92
C SER A 24 -4.08 -3.99 12.09
N ARG A 25 -3.68 -4.00 10.81
CA ARG A 25 -3.90 -5.10 9.88
C ARG A 25 -3.10 -6.28 10.39
N HIS A 26 -3.78 -7.41 10.58
CA HIS A 26 -3.14 -8.67 10.84
C HIS A 26 -2.36 -9.07 9.59
N LEU A 27 -1.02 -9.17 9.71
CA LEU A 27 -0.18 -9.61 8.61
C LEU A 27 -0.44 -11.11 8.38
N THR A 28 -0.99 -11.46 7.22
CA THR A 28 -1.30 -12.84 6.88
C THR A 28 -0.10 -13.52 6.23
N GLY A 29 0.77 -12.75 5.56
CA GLY A 29 1.88 -13.28 4.77
C GLY A 29 1.40 -14.09 3.58
N THR A 30 0.27 -13.69 2.99
CA THR A 30 -0.35 -14.37 1.85
C THR A 30 -0.62 -13.37 0.73
N CYS A 31 -0.58 -13.84 -0.52
CA CYS A 31 -0.90 -12.99 -1.67
C CYS A 31 -2.30 -12.38 -1.57
N ASP A 32 -3.29 -13.09 -1.01
CA ASP A 32 -4.62 -12.53 -0.77
C ASP A 32 -4.61 -11.37 0.24
N GLY A 33 -3.81 -11.47 1.30
CA GLY A 33 -3.68 -10.41 2.31
C GLY A 33 -2.93 -9.19 1.79
N ALA A 34 -1.79 -9.42 1.13
CA ALA A 34 -1.03 -8.38 0.45
C ALA A 34 -1.87 -7.64 -0.60
N CYS A 35 -2.60 -8.36 -1.45
CA CYS A 35 -3.45 -7.72 -2.45
C CYS A 35 -4.69 -7.06 -1.84
N ALA A 36 -5.26 -7.59 -0.75
CA ALA A 36 -6.29 -6.87 0.00
C ALA A 36 -5.74 -5.56 0.60
N HIS A 37 -4.48 -5.55 1.05
CA HIS A 37 -3.82 -4.36 1.58
C HIS A 37 -3.66 -3.28 0.51
N TYR A 38 -3.12 -3.64 -0.66
CA TYR A 38 -2.98 -2.78 -1.83
C TYR A 38 -4.30 -2.12 -2.23
N ILE A 39 -5.36 -2.93 -2.36
CA ILE A 39 -6.67 -2.47 -2.79
C ILE A 39 -7.34 -1.56 -1.77
N ALA A 40 -7.20 -1.86 -0.49
CA ALA A 40 -7.69 -0.97 0.56
C ALA A 40 -6.94 0.38 0.59
N CYS A 41 -5.76 0.47 -0.03
CA CYS A 41 -4.96 1.68 -0.15
C CYS A 41 -5.15 2.44 -1.48
N LYS A 42 -5.73 1.81 -2.51
CA LYS A 42 -5.88 2.39 -3.86
C LYS A 42 -7.31 2.87 -4.13
N PRO A 43 -7.55 4.19 -4.30
CA PRO A 43 -8.85 4.69 -4.72
C PRO A 43 -9.06 4.49 -6.23
N GLY A 44 -10.28 4.15 -6.65
CA GLY A 44 -10.71 4.30 -8.05
C GLY A 44 -11.17 3.03 -8.74
N HIS A 45 -10.47 1.88 -8.66
CA HIS A 45 -10.87 0.64 -9.38
C HIS A 45 -10.31 -0.64 -8.71
N PRO A 46 -10.90 -1.08 -7.58
CA PRO A 46 -10.29 -2.08 -6.72
C PRO A 46 -10.30 -3.53 -7.24
N GLU A 47 -11.31 -3.95 -8.00
CA GLU A 47 -11.52 -5.38 -8.28
C GLU A 47 -10.59 -5.95 -9.36
N ALA A 48 -10.46 -5.27 -10.50
CA ALA A 48 -9.58 -5.71 -11.59
C ALA A 48 -8.10 -5.70 -11.17
N ASP A 49 -7.71 -4.68 -10.41
CA ASP A 49 -6.37 -4.56 -9.85
C ASP A 49 -6.09 -5.65 -8.80
N ARG A 50 -7.11 -6.09 -8.05
CA ARG A 50 -6.97 -7.21 -7.09
C ARG A 50 -6.64 -8.51 -7.82
N ALA A 51 -7.39 -8.81 -8.88
CA ALA A 51 -7.22 -10.05 -9.64
C ALA A 51 -5.82 -10.12 -10.27
N ARG A 52 -5.36 -9.03 -10.89
CA ARG A 52 -3.99 -8.93 -11.41
C ARG A 52 -2.95 -9.11 -10.31
N CYS A 53 -3.10 -8.39 -9.19
CA CYS A 53 -2.19 -8.48 -8.06
C CYS A 53 -2.02 -9.93 -7.56
N VAL A 54 -3.12 -10.66 -7.37
CA VAL A 54 -3.06 -12.05 -6.87
C VAL A 54 -2.37 -12.98 -7.87
N GLN A 55 -2.58 -12.76 -9.18
CA GLN A 55 -1.95 -13.55 -10.23
C GLN A 55 -0.43 -13.29 -10.35
N GLU A 56 0.00 -12.04 -10.16
CA GLU A 56 1.41 -11.63 -10.27
C GLU A 56 2.19 -11.85 -8.98
N CYS A 57 1.52 -11.85 -7.81
CA CYS A 57 2.15 -11.92 -6.50
C CYS A 57 3.17 -13.08 -6.33
N PRO A 58 2.90 -14.33 -6.76
CA PRO A 58 3.87 -15.42 -6.66
C PRO A 58 5.12 -15.25 -7.53
N GLN A 59 5.08 -14.37 -8.54
CA GLN A 59 6.22 -14.04 -9.40
C GLN A 59 7.06 -12.90 -8.82
N VAL A 60 6.44 -12.05 -7.98
CA VAL A 60 7.07 -10.90 -7.32
C VAL A 60 7.69 -11.30 -5.99
N PHE A 61 6.98 -12.10 -5.19
CA PHE A 61 7.42 -12.52 -3.87
C PHE A 61 7.78 -14.01 -3.86
N SER A 62 9.00 -14.31 -3.46
CA SER A 62 9.53 -15.68 -3.34
C SER A 62 9.19 -16.37 -2.02
N ASP A 63 8.85 -15.59 -0.99
CA ASP A 63 8.75 -16.08 0.38
C ASP A 63 7.76 -15.27 1.22
N ARG A 64 7.30 -15.90 2.31
CA ARG A 64 6.29 -15.35 3.22
C ARG A 64 6.75 -14.08 3.93
N ASP A 65 8.03 -13.98 4.27
CA ASP A 65 8.54 -12.84 5.05
C ASP A 65 8.58 -11.57 4.19
N SER A 66 8.92 -11.72 2.90
CA SER A 66 8.81 -10.64 1.91
C SER A 66 7.37 -10.17 1.72
N ILE A 67 6.39 -11.10 1.70
CA ILE A 67 4.96 -10.75 1.62
C ILE A 67 4.52 -9.99 2.88
N MET A 68 4.90 -10.45 4.07
CA MET A 68 4.60 -9.74 5.32
C MET A 68 5.26 -8.36 5.38
N GLY A 69 6.47 -8.23 4.85
CA GLY A 69 7.16 -6.95 4.70
C GLY A 69 6.35 -5.97 3.86
N TYR A 70 5.84 -6.42 2.71
CA TYR A 70 4.94 -5.63 1.88
C TYR A 70 3.63 -5.26 2.60
N GLU A 71 2.98 -6.21 3.28
CA GLU A 71 1.74 -5.97 4.04
C GLU A 71 1.92 -4.93 5.16
N SER A 72 3.15 -4.78 5.68
CA SER A 72 3.47 -3.80 6.71
C SER A 72 3.66 -2.36 6.19
N LEU A 73 3.75 -2.17 4.86
CA LEU A 73 3.99 -0.88 4.24
C LEU A 73 2.84 0.10 4.47
N ALA A 74 3.17 1.40 4.53
CA ALA A 74 2.17 2.44 4.48
C ALA A 74 1.46 2.44 3.11
N CYS A 75 0.23 2.97 3.06
CA CYS A 75 -0.57 2.91 1.83
C CYS A 75 0.09 3.57 0.62
N ALA A 76 0.83 4.67 0.81
CA ALA A 76 1.55 5.33 -0.29
C ALA A 76 2.61 4.38 -0.88
N ASP A 77 3.42 3.76 -0.02
CA ASP A 77 4.49 2.86 -0.42
C ASP A 77 3.95 1.57 -1.03
N ALA A 78 2.86 1.02 -0.49
CA ALA A 78 2.21 -0.19 -1.00
C ALA A 78 1.65 0.02 -2.42
N VAL A 79 1.06 1.18 -2.69
CA VAL A 79 0.56 1.55 -4.03
C VAL A 79 1.72 1.83 -4.98
N GLU A 80 2.74 2.59 -4.55
CA GLU A 80 3.92 2.87 -5.36
C GLU A 80 4.67 1.60 -5.76
N TYR A 81 4.82 0.63 -4.84
CA TYR A 81 5.49 -0.62 -5.12
C TYR A 81 4.81 -1.41 -6.26
N VAL A 82 3.47 -1.45 -6.29
CA VAL A 82 2.72 -2.17 -7.33
C VAL A 82 2.55 -1.34 -8.60
N ASP A 83 2.08 -0.09 -8.49
CA ASP A 83 1.80 0.77 -9.64
C ASP A 83 3.09 1.32 -10.28
N GLY A 84 4.12 1.59 -9.47
CA GLY A 84 5.45 2.00 -9.94
C GLY A 84 6.18 0.87 -10.65
N SER A 85 5.99 -0.37 -10.20
CA SER A 85 6.45 -1.56 -10.93
C SER A 85 5.66 -1.76 -12.22
N ALA A 86 4.34 -1.63 -12.20
CA ALA A 86 3.50 -1.75 -13.40
C ALA A 86 3.85 -0.71 -14.48
N LYS A 87 4.21 0.52 -14.09
CA LYS A 87 4.68 1.55 -15.03
C LYS A 87 6.02 1.19 -15.69
N LYS A 88 6.91 0.46 -15.00
CA LYS A 88 8.15 -0.05 -15.59
C LYS A 88 7.90 -1.17 -16.60
N THR A 89 6.87 -1.99 -16.41
CA THR A 89 6.55 -3.11 -17.31
C THR A 89 5.72 -2.68 -18.53
N ALA A 90 4.87 -1.65 -18.39
CA ALA A 90 4.06 -1.11 -19.50
C ALA A 90 4.85 -0.23 -20.49
N GLY A 91 6.12 0.06 -20.20
CA GLY A 91 7.12 0.49 -21.18
C GLY A 91 7.92 -0.73 -21.65
N THR A 92 7.55 -1.29 -22.80
CA THR A 92 8.21 -2.41 -23.51
C THR A 92 9.77 -2.40 -23.44
N PRO A 93 10.44 -3.58 -23.42
CA PRO A 93 11.82 -3.75 -22.96
C PRO A 93 12.88 -3.45 -24.03
N ALA A 94 14.03 -2.91 -23.61
CA ALA A 94 15.31 -2.89 -24.35
C ALA A 94 16.42 -2.40 -23.41
N VAL A 95 17.68 -2.84 -23.40
CA VAL A 95 18.48 -3.85 -24.08
C VAL A 95 19.75 -3.95 -23.21
N VAL A 96 20.37 -5.14 -23.16
CA VAL A 96 21.72 -5.39 -22.63
C VAL A 96 22.69 -4.26 -23.00
N GLN A 97 23.35 -3.65 -22.01
CA GLN A 97 24.80 -3.33 -22.02
C GLN A 97 25.34 -3.37 -20.59
#